data_AF-A0A923UZZ3-F1
#
_entry.id   AF-A0A923UZZ3-F1
#
_cell.length_a   1.000
_cell.length_b   1.000
_cell.length_c   1.000
_cell.angle_alpha   90.00
_cell.angle_beta   90.00
_cell.angle_gamma   90.00
#
_symmetry.space_group_name_H-M   'P 1'
#
loop_
_entity.id
_entity.type
_entity.pdbx_description
1 polymer ?
#
loop_
_entity_poly.entity_id
_entity_poly.type
_entity_poly.pdbx_seq_one_letter_code
_entity_poly.pdbx_strand_id
1 'polypeptide(L)' 'CNPKMDELLIKALNTVDDPQRLKLLQDATAIAVNDAGLIPIHHQVTTWATKKGIVYAPRTDERTHAYAFRAQ' A
#
# COMPACT_ATOMS: atom_id res chain seq x y z
N CYS A 1 -2.93 19.10 -11.50
CA CYS A 1 -3.06 17.74 -12.05
C CYS A 1 -2.06 17.56 -13.18
N ASN A 2 -1.40 16.40 -13.28
CA ASN A 2 -0.50 16.06 -14.39
C ASN A 2 -1.23 15.10 -15.36
N PRO A 3 -1.63 15.55 -16.56
CA PRO A 3 -2.41 14.73 -17.49
C PRO A 3 -1.73 13.43 -17.93
N LYS A 4 -0.40 13.42 -18.01
CA LYS A 4 0.38 12.24 -18.40
C LYS A 4 0.38 11.18 -17.30
N MET A 5 0.43 11.60 -16.03
CA MET A 5 0.27 10.70 -14.90
C MET A 5 -1.12 10.07 -14.91
N ASP A 6 -2.16 10.89 -15.11
CA ASP A 6 -3.56 10.45 -15.15
C ASP A 6 -3.80 9.43 -16.28
N GLU A 7 -3.25 9.67 -17.48
CA GLU A 7 -3.34 8.75 -18.62
C GLU A 7 -2.73 7.37 -18.31
N LEU A 8 -1.52 7.35 -17.74
CA LEU A 8 -0.83 6.11 -17.36
C LEU A 8 -1.60 5.34 -16.29
N LEU A 9 -2.16 6.05 -15.30
CA LEU A 9 -2.98 5.45 -14.25
C LEU A 9 -4.25 4.82 -14.84
N ILE A 10 -5.00 5.54 -15.69
CA ILE A 10 -6.21 5.00 -16.34
C ILE A 10 -5.87 3.78 -17.19
N LYS A 11 -4.76 3.80 -17.93
CA LYS A 11 -4.32 2.65 -18.72
C LYS A 11 -3.97 1.45 -17.82
N ALA A 12 -3.27 1.69 -16.71
CA ALA A 12 -2.94 0.63 -15.76
C ALA A 12 -4.19 -0.03 -15.16
N LEU A 13 -5.21 0.77 -14.80
CA LEU A 13 -6.48 0.28 -14.27
C LEU A 13 -7.26 -0.59 -15.26
N ASN A 14 -7.06 -0.39 -16.56
CA ASN A 14 -7.67 -1.18 -17.64
C ASN A 14 -6.78 -2.34 -18.13
N THR A 15 -5.59 -2.55 -17.55
CA THR A 15 -4.65 -3.59 -17.99
C THR A 15 -4.78 -4.84 -17.11
N VAL A 16 -5.03 -6.00 -17.74
CA VAL A 16 -5.15 -7.28 -17.02
C VAL A 16 -3.80 -7.97 -16.81
N ASP A 17 -2.87 -7.85 -17.76
CA ASP A 17 -1.54 -8.44 -17.66
C ASP A 17 -0.73 -7.81 -16.52
N ASP A 18 -0.28 -8.64 -15.57
CA ASP A 18 0.36 -8.17 -14.34
C ASP A 18 1.71 -7.47 -14.59
N PRO A 19 2.66 -8.03 -15.36
CA PRO A 19 3.91 -7.34 -15.68
C PRO A 19 3.70 -6.00 -16.38
N GLN A 20 2.78 -5.94 -17.36
CA GLN A 20 2.48 -4.71 -18.09
C GLN A 20 1.84 -3.66 -17.17
N ARG A 21 0.86 -4.07 -16.34
CA ARG A 21 0.21 -3.19 -15.37
C ARG A 21 1.21 -2.65 -14.34
N LEU A 22 2.10 -3.51 -13.83
CA LEU A 22 3.15 -3.09 -12.90
C LEU A 22 4.02 -1.99 -13.49
N LYS A 23 4.46 -2.14 -14.75
CA LYS A 23 5.29 -1.15 -15.42
C LYS A 23 4.58 0.20 -15.55
N LEU A 24 3.30 0.19 -15.94
CA LEU A 24 2.48 1.41 -16.05
C LEU A 24 2.33 2.13 -14.69
N LEU A 25 2.09 1.38 -13.61
CA LEU A 25 1.97 1.95 -12.26
C LEU A 25 3.29 2.52 -11.74
N GLN A 26 4.41 1.87 -12.04
CA GLN A 26 5.75 2.39 -11.71
C GLN A 26 6.01 3.72 -12.43
N ASP A 27 5.70 3.81 -13.72
CA ASP A 27 5.91 5.02 -14.51
C ASP A 27 5.01 6.17 -14.04
N ALA A 28 3.73 5.90 -13.73
CA ALA A 28 2.82 6.89 -13.15
C ALA A 28 3.32 7.40 -11.78
N THR A 29 3.78 6.48 -10.92
CA THR A 29 4.30 6.81 -9.59
C THR A 29 5.57 7.65 -9.69
N ALA A 30 6.48 7.34 -10.62
CA ALA A 30 7.69 8.13 -10.85
C ALA A 30 7.36 9.59 -11.22
N ILE A 31 6.34 9.82 -12.05
CA ILE A 31 5.87 11.17 -12.36
C ILE A 31 5.32 11.86 -11.10
N ALA A 32 4.47 11.20 -10.33
CA ALA A 32 3.86 11.78 -9.13
C ALA A 32 4.90 12.17 -8.06
N VAL A 33 5.96 11.37 -7.89
CA VAL A 33 7.06 11.66 -6.97
C VAL A 33 7.94 12.80 -7.48
N ASN A 34 8.32 12.79 -8.77
CA ASN A 34 9.17 13.83 -9.36
C ASN A 34 8.50 15.21 -9.40
N ASP A 35 7.18 15.24 -9.57
CA ASP A 35 6.38 16.47 -9.54
C ASP A 35 6.03 16.91 -8.12
N ALA A 36 6.55 16.23 -7.09
CA ALA A 36 6.23 16.46 -5.67
C ALA A 36 4.72 16.41 -5.36
N GLY A 37 3.94 15.67 -6.14
CA GLY A 37 2.52 15.41 -5.87
C GLY A 37 2.31 14.42 -4.71
N LEU A 38 3.31 13.58 -4.44
CA LEU A 38 3.38 12.71 -3.27
C LEU A 38 4.84 12.61 -2.81
N ILE A 39 5.10 12.91 -1.54
CA ILE A 39 6.42 12.80 -0.91
C ILE A 39 6.35 11.74 0.19
N PRO A 40 6.86 10.50 -0.04
CA PRO A 40 6.91 9.48 0.99
C PRO A 40 7.88 9.89 2.11
N ILE A 41 7.46 9.74 3.36
CA ILE A 41 8.27 10.11 4.53
C ILE A 41 8.74 8.90 5.35
N HIS A 42 7.89 7.88 5.50
CA HIS A 42 8.20 6.66 6.22
C HIS A 42 7.19 5.56 5.86
N HIS A 43 7.59 4.31 6.09
CA HIS A 43 6.66 3.18 6.21
C HIS A 43 6.49 2.88 7.68
N GLN A 44 5.26 3.03 8.18
CA GLN A 44 4.98 2.81 9.60
C GLN A 44 5.10 1.32 9.94
N VAL A 45 5.93 1.02 10.94
CA VAL A 45 6.01 -0.30 11.55
C VAL A 45 5.16 -0.29 12.80
N THR A 46 4.11 -1.10 12.83
CA THR A 46 3.17 -1.20 13.94
C THR A 46 3.53 -2.36 14.86
N THR A 47 3.36 -2.15 16.17
CA THR A 47 3.65 -3.15 17.20
C THR A 47 2.42 -3.33 18.08
N TRP A 48 2.09 -4.58 18.40
CA TRP A 48 1.01 -4.93 19.31
C TRP A 48 1.58 -5.52 20.59
N ALA A 49 1.03 -5.10 21.72
CA ALA A 49 1.29 -5.72 23.01
C ALA A 49 0.03 -6.44 23.48
N THR A 50 0.19 -7.67 23.94
CA THR A 50 -0.90 -8.49 24.47
C THR A 50 -0.58 -8.93 25.90
N LYS A 51 -1.62 -9.29 26.66
CA LYS A 51 -1.43 -9.98 27.93
C LYS A 51 -0.78 -11.34 27.68
N LYS A 52 0.06 -11.80 28.63
CA LYS A 52 0.62 -13.17 28.61
C LYS A 52 -0.48 -14.21 28.38
N GLY A 53 -0.25 -15.14 27.45
CA GLY A 53 -1.22 -16.17 27.06
C GLY A 53 -2.20 -15.75 25.96
N ILE A 54 -2.10 -14.54 25.43
CA ILE A 54 -2.87 -14.07 24.28
C ILE A 54 -1.88 -13.72 23.16
N VAL A 55 -2.14 -14.21 21.95
CA VAL A 55 -1.41 -13.83 20.74
C VAL A 55 -2.33 -13.08 19.78
N TYR A 56 -1.76 -12.12 19.06
CA TYR A 56 -2.44 -11.33 18.04
C TYR A 56 -1.73 -11.53 16.70
N ALA A 57 -2.49 -11.78 15.62
CA ALA A 57 -1.94 -11.86 14.26
C ALA A 57 -1.98 -10.48 13.60
N PRO A 58 -0.84 -9.77 13.47
CA PRO A 58 -0.80 -8.42 12.91
C PRO A 58 -1.04 -8.40 11.40
N ARG A 59 -1.40 -7.22 10.89
CA ARG A 59 -1.66 -6.95 9.47
C ARG A 59 -0.92 -5.69 9.03
N THR A 60 -0.57 -5.64 7.75
CA THR A 60 0.14 -4.51 7.13
C THR A 60 -0.74 -3.27 6.92
N ASP A 61 -2.06 -3.40 7.06
CA ASP A 61 -3.03 -2.30 6.98
C ASP A 61 -3.36 -1.67 8.34
N GLU A 62 -2.59 -2.01 9.38
CA GLU A 62 -2.69 -1.48 10.75
C GLU A 62 -4.03 -1.73 11.46
N ARG A 63 -4.95 -2.48 10.84
CA ARG A 63 -6.28 -2.68 11.37
C ARG A 63 -6.25 -3.70 12.51
N THR A 64 -6.90 -3.36 13.63
CA THR A 64 -7.03 -4.25 14.79
C THR A 64 -8.39 -4.92 14.83
N HIS A 65 -8.43 -6.25 14.69
CA HIS A 65 -9.67 -7.04 14.69
C HIS A 65 -9.82 -7.89 15.96
N ALA A 66 -11.00 -7.88 16.58
CA ALA A 66 -11.28 -8.66 17.79
C ALA A 66 -11.09 -10.17 17.59
N TYR A 67 -11.50 -10.72 16.44
CA TYR A 67 -11.38 -12.14 16.14
C TYR A 67 -9.95 -12.60 15.84
N ALA A 68 -8.99 -11.68 15.68
CA ALA A 68 -7.59 -12.00 15.45
C ALA A 68 -6.80 -12.22 16.75
N PHE A 69 -7.41 -11.98 17.91
CA PHE A 69 -6.87 -12.38 19.20
C PHE A 69 -7.20 -13.85 19.48
N ARG A 70 -6.21 -14.64 19.88
CA ARG A 70 -6.38 -16.05 20.24
C ARG A 70 -5.53 -16.39 21.47
N ALA A 71 -5.90 -17.47 22.18
CA ALA A 71 -5.03 -18.03 23.21
C ALA A 71 -3.70 -18.49 22.59
N GLN A 72 -2.60 -18.30 23.32
CA GLN A 72 -1.25 -18.71 22.91
C GLN A 72 -1.12 -20.22 22.83
#